data_AF-A0A5E5AW16-F1
#
_entry.id   AF-A0A5E5AW16-F1
#
_cell.length_a   1.000
_cell.length_b   1.000
_cell.length_c   1.000
_cell.angle_alpha   90.00
_cell.angle_beta   90.00
_cell.angle_gamma   90.00
#
_symmetry.space_group_name_H-M   'P 1'
#
loop_
_entity.id
_entity.type
_entity.pdbx_description
1 polymer ?
#
loop_
_entity_poly.entity_id
_entity_poly.type
_entity_poly.pdbx_seq_one_letter_code
_entity_poly.pdbx_strand_id
1 'polypeptide(L)'
;MKKSMNVIARKGVRVPFENASRKYITDEKAVSVKESAYYTRRIFDGDLLEVVEGGPPVEVAEAKPDGDAPASVEAPVATAKRGGKGA
;
A
#
# COMPACT_ATOMS: atom_id res chain seq x y z
N MET A 1 -10.18 -17.84 -12.16
CA MET A 1 -9.96 -17.74 -10.69
C MET A 1 -9.27 -16.42 -10.36
N LYS A 2 -9.59 -15.78 -9.24
CA LYS A 2 -8.83 -14.61 -8.76
C LYS A 2 -7.56 -15.13 -8.09
N LYS A 3 -6.39 -14.76 -8.61
CA LYS A 3 -5.10 -15.15 -8.01
C LYS A 3 -4.82 -14.27 -6.79
N SER A 4 -4.22 -14.86 -5.76
CA SER A 4 -3.81 -14.18 -4.52
C SER A 4 -2.29 -14.25 -4.42
N MET A 5 -1.67 -13.21 -3.88
CA MET A 5 -0.23 -13.10 -3.65
C MET A 5 0.01 -12.69 -2.19
N ASN A 6 1.11 -13.15 -1.60
CA ASN A 6 1.54 -12.69 -0.28
C ASN A 6 2.57 -11.59 -0.47
N VAL A 7 2.37 -10.44 0.19
CA VAL A 7 3.25 -9.28 0.06
C VAL A 7 3.59 -8.71 1.44
N ILE A 8 4.78 -8.15 1.57
CA ILE A 8 5.25 -7.42 2.75
C ILE A 8 5.82 -6.07 2.30
N ALA A 9 5.68 -5.02 3.10
CA ALA A 9 6.28 -3.74 2.74
C ALA A 9 7.79 -3.71 3.01
N ARG A 10 8.50 -2.88 2.25
CA ARG A 10 9.88 -2.55 2.54
C ARG A 10 9.98 -1.94 3.94
N LYS A 11 11.09 -2.24 4.64
CA LYS A 11 11.39 -1.68 5.95
C LYS A 11 11.27 -0.16 5.97
N GLY A 12 10.45 0.36 6.88
CA GLY A 12 10.20 1.80 7.03
C GLY A 12 9.24 2.41 5.99
N VAL A 13 8.70 1.62 5.06
CA VAL A 13 7.66 2.04 4.10
C VAL A 13 6.30 1.50 4.52
N ARG A 14 5.24 2.28 4.28
CA ARG A 14 3.86 1.86 4.52
C ARG A 14 3.07 2.00 3.23
N VAL A 15 2.51 0.90 2.76
CA VAL A 15 1.76 0.87 1.49
C VAL A 15 0.27 0.74 1.78
N PRO A 16 -0.58 1.69 1.33
CA PRO A 16 -2.02 1.58 1.57
C PRO A 16 -2.63 0.41 0.80
N PHE A 17 -3.70 -0.19 1.34
CA PHE A 17 -4.45 -1.19 0.60
C PHE A 17 -5.26 -0.56 -0.53
N GLU A 18 -5.33 -1.25 -1.67
CA GLU A 18 -6.04 -0.80 -2.88
C GLU A 18 -7.49 -0.39 -2.60
N ASN A 19 -8.23 -1.20 -1.84
CA ASN A 19 -9.64 -0.96 -1.52
C ASN A 19 -9.86 -0.35 -0.13
N ALA A 20 -8.78 -0.02 0.60
CA ALA A 20 -8.87 0.46 1.97
C ALA A 20 -7.67 1.34 2.32
N SER A 21 -7.65 2.58 1.84
CA SER A 21 -6.54 3.53 2.03
C SER A 21 -6.22 3.89 3.48
N ARG A 22 -7.13 3.59 4.42
CA ARG A 22 -6.92 3.75 5.87
C ARG A 22 -6.17 2.58 6.51
N LYS A 23 -5.99 1.49 5.79
CA LYS A 23 -5.21 0.32 6.20
C LYS A 23 -3.90 0.32 5.44
N TYR A 24 -2.83 -0.18 6.07
CA TYR A 24 -1.50 -0.21 5.49
C TYR A 24 -0.89 -1.60 5.62
N ILE A 25 -0.16 -1.99 4.59
CA ILE A 25 0.79 -3.10 4.59
C ILE A 25 2.12 -2.51 5.08
N THR A 26 2.69 -3.14 6.10
CA THR A 26 3.94 -2.73 6.74
C THR A 26 4.97 -3.86 6.64
N ASP A 27 6.18 -3.59 7.11
CA ASP A 27 7.28 -4.55 7.24
C ASP A 27 7.12 -5.50 8.44
N GLU A 28 6.06 -5.35 9.23
CA GLU A 28 5.81 -6.17 10.41
C GLU A 28 5.33 -7.58 10.05
N LYS A 29 4.49 -7.71 9.02
CA LYS A 29 3.86 -8.98 8.66
C LYS A 29 3.49 -9.05 7.17
N ALA A 30 3.78 -10.19 6.56
CA ALA A 30 3.29 -10.52 5.23
C ALA A 30 1.77 -10.69 5.21
N VAL A 31 1.11 -10.13 4.19
CA VAL A 31 -0.34 -10.13 4.02
C VAL A 31 -0.72 -10.78 2.70
N SER A 32 -1.71 -11.67 2.74
CA SER A 32 -2.31 -12.23 1.55
C SER A 32 -3.29 -11.23 0.93
N VAL A 33 -3.00 -10.78 -0.28
CA VAL A 33 -3.81 -9.85 -1.05
C VAL A 33 -4.20 -10.47 -2.38
N LYS A 34 -5.30 -9.98 -2.96
CA LYS A 34 -5.66 -10.36 -4.32
C LYS A 34 -4.67 -9.72 -5.30
N GLU A 35 -4.20 -10.49 -6.27
CA GLU A 35 -3.38 -9.97 -7.37
C GLU A 35 -4.17 -8.88 -8.13
N SER A 36 -3.57 -7.70 -8.20
CA SER A 36 -4.06 -6.52 -8.90
C SER A 36 -2.87 -5.73 -9.43
N ALA A 37 -3.10 -4.96 -10.49
CA ALA A 37 -2.12 -4.05 -11.07
C ALA A 37 -1.55 -3.07 -10.02
N TYR A 38 -2.33 -2.71 -9.00
CA TYR A 38 -1.87 -1.87 -7.90
C TYR A 38 -0.69 -2.50 -7.15
N TYR A 39 -0.83 -3.76 -6.71
CA TYR A 39 0.21 -4.44 -5.94
C TYR A 39 1.41 -4.81 -6.81
N THR A 40 1.19 -5.22 -8.06
CA THR A 40 2.29 -5.47 -9.02
C THR A 40 3.13 -4.23 -9.25
N ARG A 41 2.50 -3.06 -9.39
CA ARG A 41 3.22 -1.79 -9.54
C ARG A 41 4.03 -1.45 -8.29
N ARG A 42 3.45 -1.62 -7.10
CA ARG A 42 4.17 -1.39 -5.83
C ARG A 42 5.35 -2.34 -5.64
N ILE A 43 5.26 -3.56 -6.16
CA ILE A 43 6.39 -4.49 -6.19
C ILE A 43 7.47 -3.98 -7.15
N PHE A 44 7.08 -3.53 -8.35
CA PHE A 44 8.00 -2.97 -9.33
C PHE A 44 8.69 -1.68 -8.85
N ASP A 45 7.97 -0.82 -8.16
CA ASP A 45 8.50 0.40 -7.51
C ASP A 45 9.41 0.05 -6.30
N GLY A 46 9.39 -1.20 -5.85
CA GLY A 46 10.15 -1.69 -4.71
C GLY A 46 9.57 -1.32 -3.35
N ASP A 47 8.34 -0.82 -3.29
CA ASP A 47 7.62 -0.53 -2.04
C ASP A 47 7.13 -1.81 -1.35
N LEU A 48 6.75 -2.82 -2.15
CA LEU A 48 6.33 -4.14 -1.69
C LEU A 48 7.32 -5.21 -2.16
N LEU A 49 7.41 -6.27 -1.38
CA LEU A 49 8.17 -7.48 -1.68
C LEU A 49 7.20 -8.66 -1.69
N GLU A 50 7.27 -9.50 -2.72
CA GLU A 50 6.49 -10.73 -2.80
C GLU A 50 7.12 -11.82 -1.91
N VAL A 51 6.29 -12.46 -1.09
CA VAL A 51 6.71 -13.53 -0.18
C VAL A 51 6.20 -14.86 -0.73
N VAL A 52 7.11 -15.69 -1.24
CA VAL A 52 6.79 -17.06 -1.66
C VAL A 52 6.97 -17.98 -0.44
N GLU A 53 5.89 -18.64 -0.01
CA GLU A 53 5.99 -19.63 1.06
C GLU A 53 6.91 -20.78 0.60
N GLY A 54 8.15 -20.81 1.12
CA GLY A 54 9.17 -21.80 0.77
C GLY A 54 10.53 -21.24 0.34
N GLY A 55 10.70 -19.92 0.24
CA GLY A 55 12.00 -19.30 -0.06
C GLY A 55 12.24 -18.01 0.76
N PRO A 56 13.51 -17.64 1.02
CA PRO A 56 13.81 -16.35 1.63
C PRO A 56 13.22 -15.24 0.76
N PRO A 57 12.71 -14.14 1.35
CA PRO A 57 12.14 -13.04 0.60
C PRO A 57 13.17 -12.57 -0.44
N VAL A 58 12.83 -12.72 -1.71
CA VAL A 58 13.71 -12.31 -2.82
C VAL A 58 13.69 -10.79 -2.90
N GLU A 59 14.63 -10.18 -2.18
CA GLU A 59 14.98 -8.78 -2.33
C GLU A 59 15.66 -8.65 -3.71
N VAL A 60 14.88 -8.41 -4.76
CA VAL A 60 15.43 -7.98 -6.06
C VAL A 60 15.95 -6.56 -5.85
N ALA A 61 17.23 -6.50 -5.51
CA ALA A 61 18.02 -5.29 -5.43
C ALA A 61 18.45 -4.83 -6.83
N GLU A 62 18.64 -3.51 -6.93
CA GLU A 62 19.21 -2.70 -8.02
C GLU A 62 18.18 -2.27 -9.10
N ALA A 63 17.71 -1.01 -9.13
CA ALA A 63 18.49 0.24 -9.09
C ALA A 63 17.75 1.42 -8.40
N LYS A 64 18.50 2.19 -7.60
CA LYS A 64 18.23 3.59 -7.21
C LYS A 64 19.14 4.50 -8.07
N PRO A 65 18.96 5.84 -8.13
CA PRO A 65 17.94 6.70 -7.51
C PRO A 65 17.33 7.64 -8.60
N ASP A 66 16.27 8.41 -8.38
CA ASP A 66 16.20 9.70 -7.68
C ASP A 66 14.78 10.22 -7.94
N GLY A 67 14.15 10.84 -6.95
CA GLY A 67 12.81 11.41 -7.14
C GLY A 67 12.08 11.63 -5.83
N ASP A 68 12.64 12.51 -5.02
CA ASP A 68 11.98 13.47 -4.13
C ASP A 68 10.66 13.10 -3.42
N ALA A 69 10.71 13.27 -2.10
CA ALA A 69 9.63 13.29 -1.13
C ALA A 69 8.56 14.40 -1.45
N PRO A 70 7.51 14.67 -0.63
CA PRO A 70 7.20 14.11 0.67
C PRO A 70 5.71 13.77 0.92
N ALA A 71 5.50 13.22 2.11
CA ALA A 71 4.24 13.21 2.82
C ALA A 71 3.52 14.56 2.83
N SER A 72 2.19 14.47 2.98
CA SER A 72 1.26 15.52 3.41
C SER A 72 1.03 16.71 2.49
N VAL A 73 -0.11 16.67 1.80
CA VAL A 73 -1.04 17.81 1.82
C VAL A 73 -2.36 17.33 2.42
N GLU A 74 -2.62 17.76 3.66
CA GLU A 74 -3.98 18.02 4.12
C GLU A 74 -4.66 18.92 3.10
N ALA A 75 -5.85 18.53 2.63
CA ALA A 75 -6.82 19.46 2.07
C ALA A 75 -7.89 19.71 3.14
N PRO A 76 -8.21 20.98 3.44
CA PRO A 76 -8.93 21.39 4.63
C PRO A 76 -10.45 21.17 4.53
N VAL A 77 -11.04 20.93 5.69
CA VAL A 77 -12.40 21.26 6.15
C VAL A 77 -13.43 21.65 5.08
N ALA A 78 -14.45 20.81 4.93
CA ALA A 78 -15.83 21.28 4.82
C ALA A 78 -16.76 20.31 5.57
N THR A 79 -16.93 20.59 6.86
CA THR A 79 -18.11 20.17 7.61
C THR A 79 -19.35 20.72 6.91
N ALA A 80 -20.25 19.85 6.46
CA ALA A 80 -21.60 20.23 6.08
C ALA A 80 -22.58 19.42 6.92
N LYS A 81 -22.72 19.86 8.18
CA LYS A 81 -23.88 19.59 9.00
C LYS A 81 -25.10 20.23 8.32
N ARG A 82 -25.99 19.43 7.76
CA ARG A 82 -27.41 19.80 7.63
C ARG A 82 -28.24 18.78 8.39
N GLY A 83 -28.38 19.03 9.68
CA GLY A 83 -29.55 18.59 10.41
C GLY A 83 -30.74 19.49 10.06
N GLY A 84 -31.95 19.03 10.39
CA GLY A 84 -33.06 19.93 10.71
C GLY A 84 -34.24 19.94 9.75
N LYS A 85 -35.12 18.97 9.96
CA LYS A 85 -36.58 18.97 9.86
C LYS A 85 -37.27 20.33 10.13
N GLY A 86 -38.33 20.64 9.37
CA GLY A 86 -39.52 21.34 9.86
C GLY A 86 -39.87 22.68 9.20
N ALA A 87 -40.96 22.68 8.43
CA ALA A 87 -42.14 23.57 8.54
C ALA A 87 -43.05 23.31 7.33
#